data_AF-A0A7W1I6F5-F1
#
_entry.id   AF-A0A7W1I6F5-F1
#
_cell.length_a   1.000
_cell.length_b   1.000
_cell.length_c   1.000
_cell.angle_alpha   90.00
_cell.angle_beta   90.00
_cell.angle_gamma   90.00
#
_symmetry.space_group_name_H-M   'P 1'
#
loop_
_entity.id
_entity.type
_entity.pdbx_description
1 polymer ?
#
loop_
_entity_poly.entity_id
_entity_poly.type
_entity_poly.pdbx_seq_one_letter_code
_entity_poly.pdbx_strand_id
1 'polypeptide(L)' 'MSISRAVTRMIEPGNSAICVQCGAPVKFVARAQGKQVIANVYIDGNWARVEHFHADCYQDAGQPYGDASN' A
#
# COMPACT_ATOMS: atom_id res chain seq x y z
N MET A 1 -13.38 -5.03 -17.40
CA MET A 1 -12.11 -5.47 -16.78
C MET A 1 -11.79 -4.53 -15.63
N SER A 2 -11.74 -5.04 -14.40
CA SER A 2 -11.31 -4.27 -13.23
C SER A 2 -9.79 -4.33 -13.14
N ILE A 3 -9.14 -3.17 -13.14
CA ILE A 3 -7.67 -3.05 -13.06
C ILE A 3 -7.29 -2.76 -11.61
N SER A 4 -6.26 -3.42 -11.09
CA SER A 4 -5.67 -3.11 -9.78
C SER A 4 -5.25 -1.65 -9.70
N ARG A 5 -5.41 -1.04 -8.52
CA ARG A 5 -5.11 0.38 -8.30
C ARG A 5 -4.47 0.58 -6.94
N ALA A 6 -3.46 1.43 -6.91
CA ALA A 6 -2.79 1.86 -5.69
C ALA A 6 -3.12 3.32 -5.36
N VAL A 7 -3.09 3.65 -4.08
CA VAL A 7 -3.21 5.02 -3.58
C VAL A 7 -2.28 5.24 -2.40
N THR A 8 -1.65 6.40 -2.36
CA THR A 8 -0.81 6.84 -1.26
C THR A 8 -1.63 7.59 -0.23
N ARG A 9 -1.50 7.22 1.04
CA ARG A 9 -2.14 7.94 2.15
C ARG A 9 -1.21 8.09 3.34
N MET A 10 -1.54 8.99 4.24
CA MET A 10 -0.90 9.08 5.54
C MET A 10 -1.14 7.80 6.35
N ILE A 11 -0.16 7.42 7.17
CA ILE A 11 -0.37 6.36 8.16
C ILE A 11 -1.14 6.97 9.33
N GLU A 12 -2.24 6.33 9.71
CA GLU A 12 -3.09 6.78 10.82
C GLU A 12 -2.74 6.01 12.11
N PRO A 13 -2.91 6.63 13.29
CA PRO A 13 -2.82 5.92 14.56
C PRO A 13 -3.71 4.68 14.58
N GLY A 14 -3.18 3.56 15.09
CA GLY A 14 -3.89 2.28 15.12
C GLY A 14 -3.80 1.46 13.84
N ASN A 15 -3.05 1.89 12.82
CA ASN A 15 -2.79 1.05 11.65
C ASN A 15 -2.07 -0.26 12.04
N SER A 16 -2.67 -1.39 11.68
CA SER A 16 -2.18 -2.74 11.97
C SER A 16 -1.69 -3.48 10.72
N ALA A 17 -1.67 -2.82 9.56
CA ALA A 17 -1.27 -3.43 8.30
C ALA A 17 0.21 -3.86 8.29
N ILE A 18 0.48 -4.96 7.58
CA ILE A 18 1.83 -5.47 7.33
C ILE A 18 2.22 -5.15 5.90
N CYS A 19 3.44 -4.66 5.70
CA CYS A 19 3.96 -4.41 4.37
C CYS A 19 4.20 -5.74 3.64
N VAL A 20 3.62 -5.90 2.45
CA VAL A 20 3.79 -7.12 1.64
C VAL A 20 5.23 -7.30 1.15
N GLN A 21 5.94 -6.19 0.89
CA GLN A 21 7.31 -6.24 0.37
C GLN A 21 8.35 -6.65 1.42
N CYS A 22 8.31 -6.07 2.62
CA CYS A 22 9.34 -6.28 3.65
C CYS A 22 8.88 -7.10 4.86
N GLY A 23 7.58 -7.42 4.95
CA GLY A 23 7.01 -8.18 6.07
C GLY A 23 6.92 -7.41 7.40
N ALA A 24 7.36 -6.16 7.45
CA ALA A 24 7.32 -5.34 8.66
C ALA A 24 6.00 -4.55 8.79
N PRO A 25 5.57 -4.18 10.01
CA PRO A 25 4.38 -3.37 10.23
C PRO A 25 4.47 -1.97 9.60
N VAL A 26 3.38 -1.52 8.98
CA VAL A 26 3.19 -0.15 8.48
C VAL A 26 2.68 0.73 9.63
N LYS A 27 3.56 0.99 10.60
CA LYS A 27 3.18 1.63 11.87
C LYS A 27 3.14 3.15 11.80
N PHE A 28 2.20 3.74 12.52
CA PHE A 28 2.19 5.17 12.81
C PHE A 28 3.35 5.54 13.74
N VAL A 29 3.97 6.69 13.49
CA VAL A 29 4.99 7.27 14.37
C VAL A 29 4.69 8.76 14.49
N ALA A 30 4.36 9.25 15.68
CA ALA A 30 3.81 10.61 15.87
C ALA A 30 4.69 11.75 15.32
N ARG A 31 6.01 11.59 15.33
CA ARG A 31 6.95 12.59 14.82
C ARG A 31 7.39 12.36 13.37
N ALA A 32 6.90 11.30 12.73
CA ALA A 32 7.17 11.01 11.32
C ALA A 32 5.86 11.06 10.54
N GLN A 33 5.81 11.89 9.50
CA GLN A 33 4.68 11.94 8.57
C GLN A 33 4.73 10.77 7.58
N GLY A 34 4.75 9.55 8.13
CA GLY A 34 4.87 8.32 7.36
C GLY A 34 3.69 8.14 6.41
N LYS A 35 3.98 7.66 5.21
CA LYS A 35 2.99 7.33 4.19
C LYS A 35 2.96 5.83 3.94
N GLN A 36 1.78 5.33 3.59
CA GLN A 36 1.57 3.97 3.12
C GLN A 36 0.95 4.00 1.73
N VAL A 37 1.20 2.94 0.98
CA VAL A 37 0.47 2.65 -0.25
C VAL A 37 -0.50 1.52 0.02
N ILE A 38 -1.74 1.71 -0.43
CA ILE A 38 -2.80 0.70 -0.36
C ILE A 38 -3.21 0.35 -1.76
N ALA A 39 -3.13 -0.93 -2.10
CA ALA A 39 -3.49 -1.45 -3.41
C ALA A 39 -4.71 -2.37 -3.31
N ASN A 40 -5.76 -2.03 -4.05
CA ASN A 40 -6.82 -2.99 -4.34
C ASN A 40 -6.37 -3.88 -5.49
N VAL A 41 -6.23 -5.17 -5.22
CA VAL A 41 -5.74 -6.16 -6.18
C VAL A 41 -6.91 -6.91 -6.78
N TYR A 42 -6.99 -6.91 -8.11
CA TYR A 42 -7.96 -7.66 -8.89
C TYR A 42 -7.27 -8.77 -9.68
N ILE A 43 -7.87 -9.96 -9.72
CA ILE A 43 -7.43 -11.11 -10.52
C ILE A 43 -8.58 -11.47 -11.45
N ASP A 44 -8.31 -11.55 -12.76
CA ASP A 44 -9.32 -11.82 -13.79
C ASP A 44 -10.55 -10.90 -13.70
N GLY A 45 -10.33 -9.65 -13.30
CA GLY A 45 -11.37 -8.64 -13.13
C GLY A 45 -12.20 -8.74 -11.85
N ASN A 46 -11.95 -9.75 -11.00
CA ASN A 46 -12.59 -9.92 -9.70
C ASN A 46 -11.72 -9.38 -8.58
N TRP A 47 -12.33 -8.75 -7.57
CA TRP A 47 -11.60 -8.30 -6.40
C TRP A 47 -11.02 -9.51 -5.68
N ALA A 48 -9.73 -9.47 -5.38
CA ALA A 48 -9.02 -10.55 -4.72
C ALA A 48 -8.65 -10.19 -3.28
N ARG A 49 -8.04 -9.02 -3.07
CA ARG A 49 -7.54 -8.58 -1.75
C ARG A 49 -7.09 -7.12 -1.74
N VAL A 50 -6.77 -6.64 -0.55
CA VAL A 50 -6.04 -5.38 -0.34
C VAL A 50 -4.61 -5.70 0.10
N GLU A 51 -3.64 -5.04 -0.52
CA GLU A 51 -2.24 -5.10 -0.13
C GLU A 51 -1.76 -3.75 0.40
N HIS A 52 -0.90 -3.80 1.41
CA HIS A 52 -0.34 -2.62 2.05
C HIS A 52 1.17 -2.59 1.91
N PHE A 53 1.72 -1.39 1.76
CA PHE A 53 3.15 -1.16 1.64
C PHE A 53 3.56 0.08 2.43
N HIS A 54 4.80 0.12 2.91
CA HIS A 54 5.45 1.42 3.13
C HIS A 54 5.60 2.13 1.80
N ALA A 55 5.54 3.47 1.78
CA ALA A 55 5.68 4.23 0.54
C ALA A 55 6.98 3.90 -0.20
N ASP A 56 8.11 3.89 0.52
CA ASP A 56 9.43 3.57 -0.04
C ASP A 56 9.47 2.14 -0.60
N CYS A 57 8.94 1.16 0.16
CA CYS A 57 8.86 -0.23 -0.29
C CYS A 57 8.03 -0.41 -1.56
N TYR A 58 6.98 0.40 -1.76
CA TYR A 58 6.18 0.37 -2.98
C TYR A 58 6.95 0.90 -4.19
N GLN A 59 7.74 1.96 -3.99
CA GLN A 59 8.62 2.52 -5.02
C GLN A 59 9.74 1.54 -5.36
N ASP A 60 10.39 0.94 -4.36
CA ASP A 60 11.46 -0.05 -4.53
C ASP A 60 10.96 -1.32 -5.26
N ALA A 61 9.70 -1.69 -5.04
CA ALA A 61 9.04 -2.80 -5.74
C ALA A 61 8.63 -2.46 -7.19
N GLY A 62 8.92 -1.23 -7.67
CA GLY A 62 8.61 -0.81 -9.03
C GLY A 62 7.13 -0.53 -9.28
N GLN A 63 6.36 -0.23 -8.23
CA GLN A 63 4.94 0.14 -8.31
C GLN A 63 4.07 -0.95 -8.97
N PRO A 64 3.98 -2.16 -8.36
CA PRO A 64 3.39 -3.36 -8.99
C PRO A 64 1.90 -3.24 -9.32
N TYR A 65 1.21 -2.22 -8.79
CA TYR A 65 -0.22 -1.96 -9.02
C TYR A 65 -0.49 -0.57 -9.63
N GLY A 66 0.51 -0.02 -10.32
CA GLY A 66 0.44 1.27 -10.99
C GLY A 66 0.84 2.45 -10.10
N ASP A 67 0.74 3.65 -10.66
CA ASP A 67 1.07 4.89 -9.94
C ASP A 67 0.13 5.10 -8.75
N ALA A 68 0.71 5.43 -7.59
CA ALA A 68 -0.01 5.58 -6.33
C ALA A 68 -0.35 7.04 -5.97
N SER A 69 -0.23 7.98 -6.91
CA SER A 69 -0.44 9.43 -6.68
C SER A 69 -1.91 9.86 -6.75
N ASN A 70 -2.82 8.91 -6.96
CA ASN A 70 -4.24 9.15 -7.30
C ASN A 70 -4.99 10.03 -6.30
#